data_AF-A0A3B3W0V5-F1
#
_entry.id   AF-A0A3B3W0V5-F1
#
_cell.length_a   1.000
_cell.length_b   1.000
_cell.length_c   1.000
_cell.angle_alpha   90.00
_cell.angle_beta   90.00
_cell.angle_gamma   90.00
#
_symmetry.space_group_name_H-M   'P 1'
#
loop_
_entity.id
_entity.type
_entity.pdbx_description
1 polymer ?
#
loop_
_entity_poly.entity_id
_entity_poly.type
_entity_poly.pdbx_seq_one_letter_code
_entity_poly.pdbx_strand_id
1 'polypeptide(L)' 'MCKIKYATGDLFSAPNQESLAHCVSEDLRMGKGIAVLFKKNFGRVTELKEQSEFFFFLKKREKLFTGGSSH' A
#
# COMPACT_ATOMS: atom_id res chain seq x y z
N MET A 1 1.64 -15.01 20.54
CA MET A 1 3.02 -15.00 19.99
C MET A 1 2.96 -14.65 18.51
N CYS A 2 3.55 -13.52 18.11
CA CYS A 2 3.67 -13.15 16.70
C CYS A 2 4.84 -13.94 16.08
N LYS A 3 4.59 -14.61 14.95
CA LYS A 3 5.60 -15.41 14.24
C LYS A 3 5.69 -14.95 12.78
N ILE A 4 6.91 -14.81 12.28
CA ILE A 4 7.14 -14.55 10.86
C ILE A 4 6.89 -15.85 10.09
N LYS A 5 6.11 -15.79 9.02
CA LYS A 5 5.88 -16.90 8.10
C LYS A 5 6.48 -16.52 6.74
N TYR A 6 7.25 -17.42 6.17
CA TYR A 6 7.80 -17.29 4.83
C TYR A 6 6.96 -18.14 3.88
N ALA A 7 6.65 -17.60 2.71
CA ALA A 7 5.90 -18.29 1.67
C ALA A 7 6.47 -17.94 0.30
N THR A 8 6.40 -18.88 -0.64
CA THR A 8 6.77 -18.68 -2.04
C THR A 8 5.51 -18.43 -2.85
N GLY A 9 5.45 -17.31 -3.57
CA GLY A 9 4.29 -16.96 -4.40
C GLY A 9 4.28 -15.49 -4.80
N ASP A 10 3.17 -15.05 -5.36
CA ASP A 10 2.93 -13.64 -5.67
C ASP A 10 2.42 -12.89 -4.43
N LEU A 11 3.16 -11.87 -4.01
CA LEU A 11 2.82 -11.01 -2.89
C LEU A 11 1.46 -10.31 -3.06
N PHE A 12 1.07 -9.96 -4.29
CA PHE A 12 -0.19 -9.26 -4.56
C PHE A 12 -1.42 -10.16 -4.61
N SER A 13 -1.21 -11.48 -4.60
CA SER A 13 -2.27 -12.48 -4.45
C SER A 13 -2.66 -12.71 -2.98
N ALA A 14 -2.05 -11.98 -2.05
CA ALA A 14 -2.43 -12.02 -0.63
C ALA A 14 -3.91 -11.66 -0.41
N PRO A 15 -4.59 -12.28 0.57
CA PRO A 15 -5.98 -11.98 0.87
C PRO A 15 -6.23 -10.50 1.14
N ASN A 16 -7.40 -10.00 0.77
CA ASN A 16 -7.77 -8.59 0.99
C ASN A 16 -7.81 -8.16 2.46
N GLN A 17 -7.77 -9.10 3.40
CA GLN A 17 -7.74 -8.81 4.84
C GLN A 17 -6.31 -8.51 5.34
N GLU A 18 -5.30 -8.82 4.52
CA GLU A 18 -3.90 -8.59 4.86
C GLU A 18 -3.42 -7.22 4.38
N SER A 19 -2.53 -6.61 5.16
CA SER A 19 -1.88 -5.35 4.82
C SER A 19 -0.54 -5.65 4.16
N LEU A 20 -0.28 -5.01 3.02
CA LEU A 20 1.02 -5.10 2.36
C LEU A 20 1.87 -3.88 2.70
N ALA A 21 3.17 -4.09 2.89
CA ALA A 21 4.13 -3.05 3.21
C ALA A 21 5.41 -3.17 2.38
N HIS A 22 5.98 -2.02 1.98
CA HIS A 22 7.32 -1.96 1.40
C HIS A 22 7.96 -0.60 1.67
N CYS A 23 9.30 -0.55 1.64
CA CYS A 23 10.05 0.70 1.77
C CYS A 23 10.05 1.48 0.44
N VAL A 24 9.94 2.80 0.53
CA VAL A 24 10.00 3.75 -0.60
C VAL A 24 11.00 4.86 -0.32
N SER A 25 11.50 5.49 -1.37
CA SER A 25 12.23 6.75 -1.27
C SER A 25 11.27 7.90 -0.95
N GLU A 26 11.79 8.94 -0.29
CA GLU A 26 11.04 10.17 0.05
C GLU A 26 10.40 10.83 -1.18
N ASP A 27 11.05 10.76 -2.34
CA ASP A 27 10.55 11.35 -3.58
C ASP A 27 9.35 10.59 -4.21
N LEU A 28 8.96 9.44 -3.62
CA LEU A 28 7.83 8.60 -4.02
C LEU A 28 7.78 8.27 -5.53
N ARG A 29 8.93 8.26 -6.23
CA ARG A 29 8.97 7.99 -7.68
C ARG A 29 8.48 6.58 -8.00
N MET A 30 8.88 5.62 -7.16
CA MET A 30 8.53 4.18 -7.26
C MET A 30 8.77 3.63 -8.68
N GLY A 31 9.92 3.95 -9.26
CA GLY A 31 10.23 3.69 -10.68
C GLY A 31 10.87 2.33 -10.99
N LYS A 32 11.21 1.52 -9.98
CA LYS A 32 11.91 0.23 -10.16
C LYS A 32 11.42 -0.85 -9.18
N GLY A 33 11.63 -2.11 -9.55
CA GLY A 33 11.37 -3.27 -8.70
C GLY A 33 9.90 -3.39 -8.26
N ILE A 34 9.70 -3.90 -7.04
CA ILE A 34 8.37 -4.13 -6.46
C ILE A 34 7.56 -2.83 -6.34
N ALA A 35 8.21 -1.68 -6.18
CA ALA A 35 7.56 -0.38 -6.06
C ALA A 35 6.72 -0.01 -7.30
N VAL A 36 7.14 -0.45 -8.50
CA VAL A 36 6.36 -0.26 -9.73
C VAL A 36 5.04 -1.03 -9.66
N LEU A 37 5.06 -2.25 -9.13
CA LEU A 37 3.88 -3.08 -8.98
C LEU A 37 2.92 -2.49 -7.94
N PHE A 38 3.44 -1.98 -6.81
CA PHE A 38 2.62 -1.24 -5.84
C PHE A 38 1.96 -0.01 -6.48
N LYS A 39 2.73 0.78 -7.24
CA LYS A 39 2.21 1.95 -7.95
C LYS A 39 1.13 1.58 -8.97
N LYS A 40 1.30 0.48 -9.72
CA LYS A 40 0.31 0.01 -10.70
C LYS A 40 -0.95 -0.56 -10.05
N ASN A 41 -0.81 -1.37 -9.01
CA ASN A 41 -1.93 -2.09 -8.42
C ASN A 41 -2.77 -1.20 -7.48
N PHE A 42 -2.14 -0.22 -6.82
CA PHE A 42 -2.84 0.67 -5.89
C PHE A 42 -3.05 2.08 -6.46
N GLY A 43 -2.11 2.66 -7.21
CA GLY A 43 -2.31 3.94 -7.89
C GLY A 43 -2.34 5.21 -7.00
N ARG A 44 -2.27 5.05 -5.68
CA ARG A 44 -2.55 6.11 -4.67
C ARG A 44 -1.37 7.07 -4.40
N VAL A 45 -0.55 7.37 -5.40
CA VAL A 45 0.69 8.16 -5.21
C VAL A 45 0.40 9.62 -4.85
N THR A 46 -0.65 10.20 -5.41
CA THR A 46 -1.04 11.59 -5.13
C THR A 46 -1.48 11.75 -3.68
N GLU A 47 -2.37 10.86 -3.21
CA GLU A 47 -2.85 10.87 -1.82
C GLU A 47 -1.71 10.63 -0.82
N LEU A 48 -0.68 9.88 -1.20
CA LEU A 48 0.52 9.70 -0.37
C LEU A 48 1.34 10.98 -0.25
N LYS A 49 1.44 11.77 -1.32
CA LYS A 49 2.15 13.07 -1.29
C LYS A 49 1.43 14.10 -0.44
N GLU A 50 0.10 14.01 -0.35
CA GLU A 50 -0.74 14.91 0.43
C GLU A 50 -0.71 14.59 1.94
N GLN A 51 -0.26 13.39 2.34
CA GLN A 51 -0.21 12.93 3.74
C GLN A 51 1.13 13.24 4.43
N SER A 52 1.80 14.34 4.08
CA SER A 52 3.15 14.70 4.57
C SER A 52 3.26 14.59 6.10
N GLU A 53 3.92 13.53 6.57
CA GLU A 53 4.90 13.43 7.66
C GLU A 53 5.01 11.93 8.03
N PHE A 54 6.08 11.27 7.57
CA PHE A 54 6.54 9.94 7.99
C PHE A 54 5.50 8.79 8.02
N PHE A 55 5.30 8.09 6.89
CA PHE A 55 4.58 6.81 6.92
C PHE A 55 5.31 5.68 6.17
N PHE A 56 5.70 4.65 6.92
CA PHE A 56 5.87 3.30 6.39
C PHE A 56 4.54 2.86 5.77
N PHE A 57 4.55 2.38 4.53
CA PHE A 57 3.34 1.94 3.83
C PHE A 57 2.66 0.80 4.60
N LEU A 58 1.65 1.10 5.42
CA LEU A 58 0.84 0.12 6.14
C LEU A 58 -0.62 0.35 5.77
N LYS A 59 -0.99 -0.04 4.54
CA LYS A 59 -2.37 0.07 4.06
C LYS A 59 -3.14 -1.19 4.49
N LYS A 60 -3.91 -1.10 5.57
CA LYS A 60 -5.04 -2.02 5.79
C LYS A 60 -5.99 -1.89 4.59
N ARG A 61 -6.26 -2.99 3.88
CA ARG A 61 -7.26 -3.06 2.81
C ARG A 61 -8.69 -3.07 3.34
N GLU A 62 -8.99 -2.27 4.37
CA GLU A 62 -10.36 -2.05 4.84
C GLU A 62 -10.84 -0.65 4.41
N LYS A 63 -11.75 -0.65 3.43
CA LYS A 63 -12.75 0.38 3.08
C LYS A 63 -12.29 1.84 3.05
N LEU A 64 -11.97 2.34 1.86
CA LEU A 64 -12.28 3.72 1.45
C LEU A 64 -13.28 3.69 0.30
N PHE A 65 -14.50 3.31 0.66
CA PHE A 65 -15.75 3.55 -0.07
C PHE A 65 -16.80 3.57 1.05
N THR A 66 -17.09 4.74 1.61
CA THR A 66 -18.24 5.54 1.17
C THR A 66 -17.89 7.03 1.13
N GLY A 67 -17.70 7.55 -0.08
CA GLY A 67 -18.17 8.91 -0.39
C GLY A 67 -19.66 8.81 -0.67
N GLY A 68 -20.47 9.39 0.21
CA GLY A 68 -21.91 9.54 0.05
C GLY A 68 -22.31 10.94 0.53
N SER A 69 -22.40 11.85 -0.44
CA SER A 69 -22.99 13.18 -0.47
C SER A 69 -23.53 13.79 0.83
N SER A 70 -23.05 15.01 1.11
CA SER A 70 -23.80 16.06 1.79
C SER A 70 -25.07 16.41 0.99
N HIS A 71 -26.24 16.21 1.59
CA HIS A 71 -27.36 17.16 1.66
C HIS A 71 -28.35 16.72 2.74
#